data_AF-A0A3M2DK53-F1
#
_entry.id   AF-A0A3M2DK53-F1
#
_cell.length_a   1.000
_cell.length_b   1.000
_cell.length_c   1.000
_cell.angle_alpha   90.00
_cell.angle_beta   90.00
_cell.angle_gamma   90.00
#
_symmetry.space_group_name_H-M   'P 1'
#
loop_
_entity.id
_entity.type
_entity.pdbx_description
1 polymer ?
#
loop_
_entity_poly.entity_id
_entity_poly.type
_entity_poly.pdbx_seq_one_letter_code
_entity_poly.pdbx_strand_id
1 'polypeptide(L)'
;MSEPEIFIRKEGRVGHITLNRPKALNAITWDMVRAIDKALIDWAEDADVAMLVIDARGERAFSAGGDIAEMYAAGRRGDYDYGRRFWTDEYRMNARLFHFPKPVASFMQGFT
;
A
#
# COMPACT_ATOMS: atom_id res chain seq x y z
N MET A 1 3.66 15.33 -16.34
CA MET A 1 4.03 14.30 -15.35
C MET A 1 2.79 13.49 -15.03
N SER A 2 2.88 12.16 -14.97
CA SER A 2 1.76 11.32 -14.52
C SER A 2 1.52 11.54 -13.03
N GLU A 3 0.25 11.44 -12.62
CA GLU A 3 -0.14 11.47 -11.20
C GLU A 3 0.47 10.28 -10.46
N PRO A 4 0.86 10.42 -9.17
CA PRO A 4 1.41 9.31 -8.40
C PRO A 4 0.38 8.20 -8.18
N GLU A 5 0.85 6.95 -8.11
CA GLU A 5 0.02 5.76 -7.88
C GLU A 5 -0.46 5.61 -6.43
N ILE A 6 0.16 6.34 -5.50
CA ILE A 6 -0.18 6.37 -4.08
C ILE A 6 0.13 7.75 -3.51
N PHE A 7 -0.77 8.27 -2.68
CA PHE A 7 -0.51 9.48 -1.90
C PHE A 7 -0.24 9.12 -0.45
N ILE A 8 0.92 9.53 0.06
CA ILE A 8 1.31 9.34 1.46
C ILE A 8 1.59 10.74 2.03
N ARG A 9 0.80 11.15 3.02
CA ARG A 9 0.85 12.52 3.57
C ARG A 9 0.36 12.58 5.01
N LYS A 10 0.69 13.64 5.73
CA LYS A 10 0.07 13.99 7.02
C LYS A 10 -1.01 15.05 6.80
N GLU A 11 -2.21 14.82 7.33
CA GLU A 11 -3.29 15.80 7.38
C GLU A 11 -3.67 16.03 8.85
N GLY A 12 -3.33 17.21 9.38
CA GLY A 12 -3.39 17.45 10.81
C GLY A 12 -2.52 16.43 11.57
N ARG A 13 -3.14 15.62 12.43
CA ARG A 13 -2.47 14.53 13.18
C ARG A 13 -2.70 13.15 12.58
N VAL A 14 -3.19 13.05 11.35
CA VAL A 14 -3.50 11.78 10.70
C VAL A 14 -2.45 11.50 9.63
N GLY A 15 -1.83 10.31 9.68
CA GLY A 15 -1.11 9.76 8.53
C GLY A 15 -2.12 9.21 7.53
N HIS A 16 -2.15 9.75 6.32
CA HIS A 16 -3.06 9.35 5.24
C HIS A 16 -2.32 8.59 4.15
N ILE A 17 -2.80 7.39 3.83
CA ILE A 17 -2.37 6.57 2.70
C ILE A 17 -3.57 6.42 1.75
N THR A 18 -3.48 7.02 0.57
CA THR A 18 -4.53 6.94 -0.46
C THR A 18 -4.03 6.18 -1.67
N LEU A 19 -4.63 5.02 -1.96
CA LEU A 19 -4.35 4.24 -3.18
C LEU A 19 -4.90 5.00 -4.41
N ASN A 20 -4.10 5.18 -5.45
CA ASN A 20 -4.46 5.97 -6.63
C ASN A 20 -4.12 5.25 -7.95
N ARG A 21 -4.62 4.01 -8.09
CA ARG A 21 -4.62 3.27 -9.36
C ARG A 21 -6.03 2.79 -9.74
N PRO A 22 -7.05 3.67 -9.80
CA PRO A 22 -8.44 3.24 -10.00
C PRO A 22 -8.66 2.48 -11.32
N LYS A 23 -7.86 2.78 -12.37
CA LYS A 23 -7.89 2.07 -13.65
C LYS A 23 -7.44 0.61 -13.53
N ALA A 24 -6.57 0.30 -12.58
CA ALA A 24 -6.10 -1.03 -12.24
C ALA A 24 -6.80 -1.59 -10.98
N LEU A 25 -7.98 -1.05 -10.64
CA LEU A 25 -8.74 -1.43 -9.44
C LEU A 25 -7.91 -1.34 -8.15
N ASN A 26 -6.99 -0.38 -8.09
CA ASN A 26 -6.08 -0.17 -6.97
C ASN A 26 -5.26 -1.42 -6.59
N ALA A 27 -4.89 -2.23 -7.59
CA ALA A 27 -3.93 -3.31 -7.40
C ALA A 27 -2.58 -2.75 -6.88
N ILE A 28 -2.02 -3.40 -5.87
CA ILE A 28 -0.82 -2.94 -5.16
C ILE A 28 0.45 -3.36 -5.93
N THR A 29 1.28 -2.38 -6.31
CA THR A 29 2.60 -2.63 -6.89
C THR A 29 3.67 -2.81 -5.81
N TRP A 30 4.84 -3.34 -6.18
CA TRP A 30 5.94 -3.47 -5.23
C TRP A 30 6.42 -2.12 -4.70
N ASP A 31 6.43 -1.08 -5.54
CA ASP A 31 6.80 0.27 -5.13
C ASP A 31 5.82 0.85 -4.11
N MET A 32 4.53 0.59 -4.27
CA MET A 32 3.52 0.95 -3.28
C MET A 32 3.75 0.24 -1.95
N VAL A 33 4.03 -1.07 -1.95
CA VAL A 33 4.37 -1.83 -0.73
C VAL A 33 5.53 -1.17 0.03
N ARG A 34 6.63 -0.87 -0.68
CA ARG A 34 7.81 -0.26 -0.06
C ARG A 34 7.53 1.14 0.48
N ALA A 35 6.71 1.93 -0.24
CA ALA A 35 6.32 3.27 0.20
C ALA A 35 5.43 3.22 1.44
N ILE A 36 4.47 2.29 1.50
CA ILE A 36 3.60 2.07 2.66
C ILE A 36 4.42 1.59 3.86
N ASP A 37 5.29 0.58 3.69
CA ASP A 37 6.13 0.08 4.79
C ASP A 37 7.00 1.19 5.38
N LYS A 38 7.59 2.03 4.52
CA LYS A 38 8.34 3.21 4.98
C LYS A 38 7.47 4.16 5.79
N ALA A 39 6.26 4.49 5.33
CA ALA A 39 5.36 5.37 6.06
C ALA A 39 4.97 4.79 7.42
N LEU A 40 4.72 3.48 7.49
CA LEU A 40 4.45 2.77 8.75
C LEU A 40 5.65 2.83 9.70
N ILE A 41 6.88 2.68 9.21
CA ILE A 41 8.08 2.83 10.05
C ILE A 41 8.18 4.26 10.58
N ASP A 42 8.10 5.25 9.69
CA ASP A 42 8.29 6.65 10.05
C ASP A 42 7.21 7.13 11.02
N TRP A 43 5.96 6.73 10.82
CA TRP A 43 4.82 7.21 11.62
C TRP A 43 4.57 6.42 12.90
N ALA A 44 5.20 5.26 13.11
CA ALA A 44 5.05 4.52 14.37
C ALA A 44 5.50 5.35 15.58
N GLU A 45 6.63 6.04 15.45
CA GLU A 45 7.25 6.82 16.53
C GLU A 45 7.00 8.34 16.41
N ASP A 46 6.42 8.81 15.30
CA ASP A 46 6.16 10.24 15.07
C ASP A 46 5.04 10.78 15.98
N ALA A 47 5.39 11.59 16.98
CA ALA A 47 4.43 12.19 17.92
C ALA A 47 3.38 13.09 17.24
N ASP A 48 3.66 13.62 16.04
CA ASP A 48 2.69 14.42 15.29
C ASP A 48 1.59 13.55 14.66
N VAL A 49 1.81 12.25 14.49
CA VAL A 49 0.82 11.29 13.99
C VAL A 49 0.12 10.60 15.16
N ALA A 50 -1.17 10.84 15.29
CA ALA A 50 -2.04 10.23 16.30
C ALA A 50 -2.78 8.97 15.78
N MET A 51 -3.01 8.87 14.47
CA MET A 51 -3.66 7.70 13.85
C MET A 51 -3.30 7.58 12.36
N LEU A 52 -3.55 6.40 11.81
CA LEU A 52 -3.42 6.09 10.38
C LEU A 52 -4.81 5.97 9.74
N VAL A 53 -4.97 6.56 8.57
CA VAL A 53 -6.12 6.35 7.68
C VAL A 53 -5.64 5.80 6.34
N ILE A 54 -6.28 4.74 5.89
CA ILE A 54 -6.05 4.15 4.56
C ILE A 54 -7.35 4.22 3.75
N ASP A 55 -7.30 4.89 2.60
CA ASP A 55 -8.40 5.02 1.65
C ASP A 55 -7.93 4.81 0.21
N ALA A 56 -8.85 4.90 -0.74
CA ALA A 56 -8.56 4.67 -2.15
C ALA A 56 -9.39 5.58 -3.06
N ARG A 57 -8.81 5.98 -4.19
CA ARG A 57 -9.52 6.70 -5.25
C ARG A 57 -10.36 5.75 -6.09
N GLY A 58 -11.51 6.25 -6.55
CA GLY A 58 -12.45 5.53 -7.39
C GLY A 58 -13.54 4.81 -6.61
N GLU A 59 -14.63 4.48 -7.30
CA GLU A 59 -15.84 3.93 -6.68
C GLU A 59 -15.92 2.39 -6.71
N ARG A 60 -15.08 1.76 -7.53
CA ARG A 60 -15.22 0.32 -7.87
C ARG A 60 -14.47 -0.60 -6.92
N ALA A 61 -13.32 -0.18 -6.41
CA ALA A 61 -12.44 -1.02 -5.61
C ALA A 61 -11.60 -0.18 -4.66
N PHE A 62 -11.47 -0.65 -3.43
CA PHE A 62 -10.48 -0.19 -2.50
C PHE A 62 -9.12 -0.71 -2.93
N SER A 63 -8.99 -2.04 -3.07
CA SER A 63 -7.87 -2.72 -3.70
C SER A 63 -8.31 -4.09 -4.20
N ALA A 64 -7.89 -4.48 -5.40
CA ALA A 64 -8.19 -5.80 -5.97
C ALA A 64 -7.04 -6.82 -5.80
N GLY A 65 -6.15 -6.60 -4.81
CA GLY A 65 -5.01 -7.45 -4.50
C GLY A 65 -3.67 -6.95 -5.06
N GLY A 66 -2.65 -7.81 -5.07
CA GLY A 66 -1.33 -7.48 -5.63
C GLY A 66 -1.34 -7.41 -7.17
N ASP A 67 -0.45 -6.60 -7.75
CA ASP A 67 -0.28 -6.50 -9.21
C ASP A 67 0.47 -7.74 -9.75
N ILE A 68 -0.29 -8.81 -9.98
CA ILE A 68 0.25 -10.11 -10.42
C ILE A 68 0.78 -10.06 -11.87
N ALA A 69 0.41 -9.06 -12.67
CA ALA A 69 0.81 -8.98 -14.07
C ALA A 69 2.33 -8.90 -14.22
N GLU A 70 2.99 -8.06 -13.40
CA GLU A 70 4.44 -7.93 -13.41
C GLU A 70 5.12 -9.22 -12.91
N MET A 71 4.58 -9.83 -11.86
CA MET A 71 5.09 -11.09 -11.32
C MET A 71 4.99 -12.23 -12.34
N TYR A 72 3.87 -12.33 -13.06
CA TYR A 72 3.69 -13.29 -14.13
C TYR A 72 4.71 -13.06 -15.26
N ALA A 73 4.89 -11.81 -15.68
CA ALA A 73 5.85 -11.46 -16.71
C ALA A 73 7.30 -11.78 -16.29
N ALA A 74 7.67 -11.51 -15.04
CA ALA A 74 8.97 -11.86 -14.46
C ALA A 74 9.19 -13.38 -14.45
N GLY A 75 8.21 -14.14 -13.95
CA GLY A 75 8.26 -15.61 -13.95
C GLY A 75 8.36 -16.21 -15.35
N ARG A 76 7.70 -15.64 -16.35
CA ARG A 76 7.82 -16.04 -17.77
C ARG A 76 9.21 -15.79 -18.36
N ARG A 77 9.97 -14.84 -17.82
CA ARG A 77 11.37 -14.57 -18.17
C ARG A 77 12.38 -15.35 -17.31
N GLY A 78 11.90 -16.19 -16.39
CA GLY A 78 12.74 -16.97 -15.48
C GLY A 78 13.17 -16.24 -14.20
N ASP A 79 12.70 -15.01 -13.98
CA ASP A 79 12.95 -14.27 -12.74
C ASP A 79 11.89 -14.61 -11.68
N TYR A 80 12.12 -15.70 -10.95
CA TYR A 80 11.29 -16.09 -9.81
C TYR A 80 11.66 -15.33 -8.52
N ASP A 81 12.79 -14.63 -8.50
CA ASP A 81 13.22 -13.82 -7.36
C ASP A 81 12.40 -12.56 -7.21
N TYR A 82 11.85 -12.02 -8.30
CA TYR A 82 10.90 -10.92 -8.25
C TYR A 82 9.73 -11.21 -7.30
N GLY A 83 8.99 -12.30 -7.52
CA GLY A 83 7.84 -12.67 -6.69
C GLY A 83 8.24 -12.92 -5.23
N ARG A 84 9.37 -13.60 -5.00
CA ARG A 84 9.90 -13.83 -3.64
C ARG A 84 10.16 -12.52 -2.90
N ARG A 85 10.78 -11.54 -3.55
CA ARG A 85 11.06 -10.22 -2.95
C ARG A 85 9.78 -9.43 -2.70
N PHE A 86 8.88 -9.39 -3.69
CA PHE A 86 7.58 -8.75 -3.55
C PHE A 86 6.82 -9.26 -2.31
N TRP A 87 6.61 -10.59 -2.21
CA TRP A 87 5.90 -11.17 -1.07
C TRP A 87 6.64 -11.01 0.25
N THR A 88 7.97 -11.09 0.23
CA THR A 88 8.76 -10.85 1.46
C THR A 88 8.50 -9.46 2.02
N ASP A 89 8.49 -8.44 1.16
CA ASP A 89 8.24 -7.06 1.58
C ASP A 89 6.76 -6.83 1.92
N GLU A 90 5.84 -7.40 1.13
CA GLU A 90 4.40 -7.31 1.37
C GLU A 90 4.01 -7.93 2.72
N TYR A 91 4.52 -9.12 3.04
CA TYR A 91 4.21 -9.76 4.32
C TYR A 91 4.85 -9.03 5.51
N ARG A 92 6.03 -8.43 5.34
CA ARG A 92 6.63 -7.57 6.37
C ARG A 92 5.78 -6.31 6.62
N MET A 93 5.36 -5.66 5.54
CA MET A 93 4.46 -4.50 5.59
C MET A 93 3.14 -4.86 6.27
N ASN A 94 2.51 -5.97 5.88
CA ASN A 94 1.26 -6.46 6.47
C ASN A 94 1.42 -6.75 7.96
N ALA A 95 2.49 -7.43 8.36
CA ALA A 95 2.80 -7.69 9.76
C ALA A 95 3.01 -6.38 10.54
N ARG A 96 3.67 -5.38 9.94
CA ARG A 96 3.87 -4.07 10.57
C ARG A 96 2.56 -3.31 10.71
N LEU A 97 1.72 -3.31 9.69
CA LEU A 97 0.39 -2.69 9.74
C LEU A 97 -0.47 -3.33 10.83
N PHE A 98 -0.44 -4.66 10.95
CA PHE A 98 -1.15 -5.40 11.98
C PHE A 98 -0.71 -5.03 13.41
N HIS A 99 0.59 -4.80 13.61
CA HIS A 99 1.15 -4.43 14.92
C HIS A 99 1.38 -2.92 15.07
N PHE A 100 0.77 -2.09 14.22
CA PHE A 100 1.01 -0.64 14.24
C PHE A 100 0.55 -0.06 15.60
N PRO A 101 1.39 0.75 16.29
CA PRO A 101 1.17 1.09 17.70
C PRO A 101 0.08 2.16 17.92
N LYS A 102 -0.56 2.62 16.84
CA LYS A 102 -1.55 3.70 16.85
C LYS A 102 -2.84 3.23 16.16
N PRO A 103 -3.99 3.84 16.45
CA PRO A 103 -5.24 3.48 15.78
C PRO A 103 -5.12 3.53 14.26
N VAL A 104 -5.67 2.52 13.59
CA VAL A 104 -5.75 2.43 12.13
C VAL A 104 -7.22 2.35 11.73
N ALA A 105 -7.62 3.20 10.78
CA ALA A 105 -8.93 3.10 10.13
C ALA A 105 -8.74 2.90 8.63
N SER A 106 -9.57 2.05 8.02
CA SER A 106 -9.60 1.86 6.57
C SER A 106 -11.00 2.05 6.01
N PHE A 107 -11.09 2.81 4.92
CA PHE A 107 -12.33 3.02 4.17
C PHE A 107 -12.30 2.12 2.94
N MET A 108 -12.98 0.97 3.02
CA MET A 108 -12.86 -0.12 2.05
C MET A 108 -14.10 -0.21 1.15
N GLN A 109 -14.24 0.70 0.19
CA GLN A 109 -15.34 0.67 -0.78
C GLN A 109 -15.12 -0.39 -1.88
N GLY A 110 -16.19 -1.03 -2.37
CA GLY A 110 -16.11 -1.94 -3.50
C GLY A 110 -15.29 -3.21 -3.21
N PHE A 111 -14.52 -3.68 -4.19
CA PHE A 111 -13.69 -4.87 -4.04
C PHE A 111 -12.51 -4.66 -3.06
N THR A 112 -12.24 -5.69 -2.24
CA THR A 112 -11.18 -5.76 -1.22
C THR A 112 -10.53 -7.14 -1.24
#